data_AF-A0A7W0P2E0-F1
#
_entry.id   AF-A0A7W0P2E0-F1
#
_cell.length_a   1.000
_cell.length_b   1.000
_cell.length_c   1.000
_cell.angle_alpha   90.00
_cell.angle_beta   90.00
_cell.angle_gamma   90.00
#
_symmetry.space_group_name_H-M   'P 1'
#
loop_
_entity.id
_entity.type
_entity.pdbx_description
1 polymer ?
#
loop_
_entity_poly.entity_id
_entity_poly.type
_entity_poly.pdbx_seq_one_letter_code
_entity_poly.pdbx_strand_id
1 'polypeptide(L)'
;IHLMASAAFGLIHASILTAIDVDSVGAAAAWDVVIGAVHGTGVLILMPMMLALAHPLVRSGDLERPGPLLTGFGSMTPVGSLAAHVVFGLVVGSTYAGIVL
;
A
#
# COMPACT_ATOMS: atom_id res chain seq x y z
N ILE A 1 -4.39 -11.10 -9.60
CA ILE A 1 -3.77 -11.13 -8.25
C ILE A 1 -3.83 -9.74 -7.60
N HIS A 2 -3.34 -8.67 -8.24
CA HIS A 2 -3.35 -7.33 -7.64
C HIS A 2 -4.73 -6.85 -7.16
N LEU A 3 -5.79 -6.99 -7.97
CA LEU A 3 -7.15 -6.62 -7.58
C LEU A 3 -7.69 -7.40 -6.35
N MET A 4 -7.40 -8.70 -6.27
CA MET A 4 -7.81 -9.52 -5.10
C MET A 4 -7.05 -9.11 -3.84
N ALA A 5 -5.76 -8.78 -3.98
CA ALA A 5 -4.96 -8.25 -2.88
C ALA A 5 -5.51 -6.90 -2.41
N SER A 6 -5.91 -6.00 -3.33
CA SER A 6 -6.54 -4.72 -2.97
C SER A 6 -7.84 -4.90 -2.17
N ALA A 7 -8.68 -5.87 -2.52
CA ALA A 7 -9.88 -6.17 -1.73
C ALA A 7 -9.54 -6.66 -0.32
N ALA A 8 -8.56 -7.57 -0.20
CA ALA A 8 -8.10 -8.05 1.10
C ALA A 8 -7.51 -6.92 1.96
N PHE A 9 -6.68 -6.04 1.38
CA PHE A 9 -6.16 -4.88 2.09
C PHE A 9 -7.25 -3.87 2.46
N GLY A 10 -8.26 -3.66 1.61
CA GLY A 10 -9.42 -2.84 1.98
C GLY A 10 -10.14 -3.35 3.23
N LEU A 11 -10.29 -4.67 3.37
CA LEU A 11 -10.87 -5.28 4.57
C LEU A 11 -9.96 -5.11 5.80
N ILE A 12 -8.63 -5.18 5.62
CA ILE A 12 -7.67 -4.94 6.71
C ILE A 12 -7.77 -3.49 7.19
N HIS A 13 -7.79 -2.53 6.27
CA HIS A 13 -7.98 -1.11 6.59
C HIS A 13 -9.28 -0.88 7.36
N ALA A 14 -10.41 -1.38 6.85
CA ALA A 14 -11.70 -1.29 7.53
C ALA A 14 -11.65 -1.91 8.95
N SER A 15 -11.02 -3.07 9.10
CA SER A 15 -10.88 -3.74 10.40
C SER A 15 -10.06 -2.90 11.38
N ILE A 16 -8.99 -2.25 10.92
CA ILE A 16 -8.17 -1.35 11.75
C ILE A 16 -9.01 -0.15 12.19
N LEU A 17 -9.73 0.50 11.27
CA LEU A 17 -10.58 1.66 11.58
C LEU A 17 -11.69 1.32 12.59
N THR A 18 -12.31 0.15 12.45
CA THR A 18 -13.27 -0.36 13.44
C THR A 18 -12.60 -0.63 14.79
N ALA A 19 -11.40 -1.23 14.79
CA ALA A 19 -10.71 -1.58 16.03
C ALA A 19 -10.24 -0.36 16.85
N ILE A 20 -9.95 0.77 16.19
CA ILE A 20 -9.56 2.02 16.86
C ILE A 20 -10.75 2.96 17.14
N ASP A 21 -11.97 2.50 16.84
CA ASP A 21 -13.23 3.20 17.13
C ASP A 21 -13.25 4.64 16.57
N VAL A 22 -12.95 4.80 15.27
CA VAL A 22 -13.05 6.11 14.62
C VAL A 22 -14.50 6.58 14.60
N ASP A 23 -14.74 7.84 14.96
CA ASP A 23 -16.10 8.37 15.23
C ASP A 23 -16.58 9.41 14.21
N SER A 24 -15.73 9.79 13.25
CA SER A 24 -16.04 10.82 12.26
C SER A 24 -15.39 10.55 10.91
N VAL A 25 -16.01 11.06 9.85
CA VAL A 25 -15.50 10.96 8.47
C VAL A 25 -14.09 11.53 8.35
N GLY A 26 -13.83 12.68 8.98
CA GLY A 26 -12.52 13.31 8.99
C GLY A 26 -11.45 12.46 9.68
N ALA A 27 -11.78 11.88 10.84
CA ALA A 27 -10.86 11.00 11.57
C ALA A 27 -10.58 9.70 10.79
N ALA A 28 -11.61 9.07 10.23
CA ALA A 28 -11.46 7.85 9.43
C ALA A 28 -10.57 8.09 8.20
N ALA A 29 -10.81 9.17 7.45
CA ALA A 29 -9.99 9.53 6.30
C ALA A 29 -8.54 9.84 6.69
N ALA A 30 -8.32 10.60 7.78
CA ALA A 30 -6.99 10.96 8.23
C ALA A 30 -6.19 9.73 8.71
N TRP A 31 -6.81 8.85 9.51
CA TRP A 31 -6.16 7.61 9.95
C TRP A 31 -5.83 6.70 8.78
N ASP A 32 -6.74 6.56 7.82
CA ASP A 32 -6.53 5.61 6.74
C ASP A 32 -5.52 6.12 5.70
N VAL A 33 -5.37 7.45 5.55
CA VAL A 33 -4.21 8.06 4.86
C VAL A 33 -2.89 7.66 5.51
N VAL A 34 -2.81 7.68 6.84
CA VAL A 34 -1.60 7.25 7.57
C VAL A 34 -1.34 5.76 7.36
N ILE A 35 -2.38 4.92 7.45
CA ILE A 35 -2.26 3.47 7.18
C ILE A 35 -1.78 3.23 5.75
N GLY A 36 -2.35 3.92 4.76
CA GLY A 36 -1.92 3.88 3.37
C GLY A 36 -0.46 4.30 3.19
N ALA A 37 -0.03 5.38 3.85
CA ALA A 37 1.37 5.83 3.80
C ALA A 37 2.34 4.80 4.40
N VAL A 38 1.96 4.18 5.53
CA VAL A 38 2.74 3.10 6.17
C VAL A 38 2.81 1.89 5.26
N HIS A 39 1.68 1.47 4.67
CA HIS A 39 1.65 0.34 3.76
C HIS A 39 2.50 0.60 2.50
N GLY A 40 2.33 1.76 1.86
CA GLY A 40 3.13 2.15 0.69
C GLY A 40 4.62 2.22 1.00
N THR A 41 5.01 2.77 2.14
CA THR A 41 6.41 2.78 2.60
C THR A 41 6.94 1.36 2.80
N GLY A 42 6.14 0.50 3.44
CA GLY A 42 6.45 -0.92 3.59
C GLY A 42 6.66 -1.62 2.25
N VAL A 43 5.81 -1.36 1.26
CA VAL A 43 5.96 -1.87 -0.11
C VAL A 43 7.28 -1.42 -0.72
N LEU A 44 7.64 -0.14 -0.62
CA LEU A 44 8.90 0.38 -1.18
C LEU A 44 10.15 -0.26 -0.57
N ILE A 45 10.10 -0.58 0.73
CA ILE A 45 11.23 -1.18 1.46
C ILE A 45 11.30 -2.69 1.20
N LEU A 46 10.16 -3.39 1.27
CA LEU A 46 10.12 -4.84 1.28
C LEU A 46 10.09 -5.46 -0.13
N MET A 47 9.46 -4.79 -1.11
CA MET A 47 9.34 -5.36 -2.46
C MET A 47 10.67 -5.62 -3.16
N PRO A 48 11.70 -4.75 -3.10
CA PRO A 48 13.01 -5.06 -3.68
C PRO A 48 13.59 -6.36 -3.12
N MET A 49 13.46 -6.58 -1.80
CA MET A 49 13.94 -7.79 -1.14
C MET A 49 13.12 -9.02 -1.56
N MET A 50 11.79 -8.90 -1.58
CA MET A 50 10.90 -9.98 -1.99
C MET A 50 11.15 -10.41 -3.44
N LEU A 51 11.31 -9.46 -4.36
CA LEU A 51 11.60 -9.75 -5.77
C LEU A 51 12.97 -10.42 -5.92
N ALA A 52 13.99 -9.96 -5.20
CA ALA A 52 15.30 -10.60 -5.22
C ALA A 52 15.28 -12.05 -4.70
N LEU A 53 14.36 -12.38 -3.79
CA LEU A 53 14.25 -13.71 -3.18
C LEU A 53 13.27 -14.65 -3.89
N ALA A 54 12.23 -14.12 -4.51
CA ALA A 54 11.12 -14.92 -5.04
C ALA A 54 10.98 -14.87 -6.56
N HIS A 55 11.49 -13.84 -7.25
CA HIS A 55 11.33 -13.71 -8.70
C HIS A 55 12.42 -14.50 -9.45
N PRO A 56 12.08 -15.56 -10.22
CA PRO A 56 13.07 -16.46 -10.82
C PRO A 56 14.10 -15.74 -11.69
N LEU A 57 13.64 -14.82 -12.54
CA LEU A 57 14.52 -14.09 -13.47
C LEU A 57 15.44 -13.07 -12.78
N VAL A 58 15.03 -12.55 -11.61
CA VAL A 58 15.90 -11.66 -10.82
C VAL A 58 16.97 -12.49 -10.09
N ARG A 59 16.64 -13.74 -9.73
CA ARG A 59 17.58 -14.67 -9.10
C ARG A 59 18.60 -15.26 -10.07
N SER A 60 18.18 -15.59 -11.30
CA SER A 60 19.09 -16.07 -12.34
C SER A 60 19.99 -14.96 -12.89
N GLY A 61 19.63 -13.69 -12.66
CA GLY A 61 20.35 -12.52 -13.17
C GLY A 61 19.91 -12.11 -14.58
N ASP A 62 18.89 -12.76 -15.14
CA ASP A 62 18.31 -12.40 -16.44
C ASP A 62 17.55 -11.05 -16.39
N LEU A 63 17.10 -10.66 -15.20
CA LEU A 63 16.57 -9.33 -14.91
C LEU A 63 17.39 -8.64 -13.83
N GLU A 64 17.69 -7.37 -14.06
CA GLU A 64 18.35 -6.53 -13.06
C GLU A 64 17.47 -6.35 -11.81
N ARG A 65 18.13 -6.17 -10.67
CA ARG A 65 17.42 -5.94 -9.41
C ARG A 65 16.69 -4.58 -9.45
N PRO A 66 15.54 -4.46 -8.77
CA PRO A 66 14.77 -3.21 -8.74
C PRO A 66 15.48 -2.02 -8.08
N GLY A 67 16.65 -2.22 -7.47
CA GLY A 67 17.37 -1.22 -6.70
C GLY A 67 16.63 -0.79 -5.41
N PRO A 68 17.24 0.11 -4.63
CA PRO A 68 16.61 0.70 -3.44
C PRO A 68 15.30 1.40 -3.81
N LEU A 69 14.26 1.20 -3.00
CA LEU A 69 12.94 1.81 -3.15
C LEU A 69 12.28 1.58 -4.53
N LEU A 70 12.67 0.52 -5.26
CA LEU A 70 12.18 0.22 -6.62
C LEU A 70 12.62 1.22 -7.71
N THR A 71 13.66 2.02 -7.47
CA THR A 71 14.15 3.04 -8.42
C THR A 71 14.66 2.47 -9.76
N GLY A 72 15.06 1.20 -9.80
CA GLY A 72 15.41 0.48 -11.04
C GLY A 72 14.23 0.29 -12.00
N PHE A 73 12.99 0.50 -11.53
CA PHE A 73 11.80 0.55 -12.40
C PHE A 73 11.47 1.98 -12.89
N GLY A 74 12.31 2.96 -12.60
CA GLY A 74 12.12 4.36 -12.94
C GLY A 74 12.09 5.26 -11.71
N SER A 75 12.60 6.48 -11.86
CA SER A 75 12.76 7.45 -10.77
C SER A 75 11.44 7.91 -10.14
N MET A 76 10.32 7.82 -10.88
CA MET A 76 8.99 8.19 -10.41
C MET A 76 8.24 7.03 -9.74
N THR A 77 8.71 5.80 -9.86
CA THR A 77 8.06 4.61 -9.27
C THR A 77 7.90 4.72 -7.75
N PRO A 78 8.90 5.17 -6.96
CA PRO A 78 8.72 5.33 -5.53
C PRO A 78 7.59 6.31 -5.18
N VAL A 79 7.58 7.47 -5.85
CA VAL A 79 6.60 8.53 -5.62
C VAL A 79 5.20 8.07 -6.03
N GLY A 80 5.06 7.49 -7.22
CA GLY A 80 3.77 7.00 -7.73
C GLY A 80 3.22 5.86 -6.88
N SER A 81 4.06 4.92 -6.45
CA SER A 81 3.66 3.83 -5.57
C SER A 81 3.17 4.36 -4.21
N LEU A 82 3.94 5.24 -3.55
CA LEU A 82 3.53 5.81 -2.27
C LEU A 82 2.22 6.61 -2.41
N ALA A 83 2.12 7.47 -3.43
CA ALA A 83 0.92 8.25 -3.69
C ALA A 83 -0.31 7.37 -3.93
N ALA A 84 -0.16 6.27 -4.68
CA ALA A 84 -1.25 5.33 -4.92
C ALA A 84 -1.77 4.70 -3.62
N HIS A 85 -0.88 4.32 -2.70
CA HIS A 85 -1.29 3.75 -1.40
C HIS A 85 -1.93 4.79 -0.47
N VAL A 86 -1.44 6.03 -0.49
CA VAL A 86 -2.06 7.14 0.26
C VAL A 86 -3.46 7.46 -0.27
N VAL A 87 -3.62 7.54 -1.59
CA VAL A 87 -4.93 7.77 -2.22
C VAL A 87 -5.86 6.60 -1.96
N PHE A 88 -5.36 5.37 -1.99
CA PHE A 88 -6.13 4.18 -1.62
C PHE A 88 -6.67 4.30 -0.18
N GLY A 89 -5.82 4.65 0.79
CA GLY A 89 -6.24 4.89 2.17
C GLY A 89 -7.27 6.00 2.30
N LEU A 90 -7.09 7.13 1.61
CA LEU A 90 -8.08 8.20 1.59
C LEU A 90 -9.46 7.71 1.10
N VAL A 91 -9.49 6.98 -0.01
CA VAL A 91 -10.71 6.46 -0.61
C VAL A 91 -11.36 5.41 0.30
N VAL A 92 -10.57 4.46 0.82
CA VAL A 92 -11.09 3.38 1.67
C VAL A 92 -11.61 3.94 3.00
N GLY A 93 -10.84 4.77 3.70
CA GLY A 93 -11.29 5.40 4.95
C GLY A 93 -12.54 6.26 4.78
N SER A 94 -12.63 7.03 3.70
CA SER A 94 -13.82 7.84 3.40
C SER A 94 -15.03 6.98 3.05
N THR A 95 -14.82 5.89 2.30
CA THR A 95 -15.88 4.94 1.93
C THR A 95 -16.37 4.16 3.15
N TYR A 96 -15.46 3.68 4.00
CA TYR A 96 -15.77 3.06 5.28
C TYR A 96 -16.66 3.98 6.11
N ALA A 97 -16.24 5.25 6.28
CA ALA A 97 -16.99 6.21 7.06
C ALA A 97 -18.40 6.45 6.50
N GLY A 98 -18.56 6.58 5.18
CA GLY A 98 -19.88 6.77 4.56
C GLY A 98 -20.81 5.56 4.62
N ILE A 99 -20.31 4.38 5.00
CA ILE A 99 -21.09 3.14 5.10
C ILE A 99 -21.33 2.72 6.55
N VAL A 100 -20.36 2.94 7.43
CA VAL A 100 -20.30 2.35 8.78
C VAL A 100 -20.57 3.38 9.88
N LEU A 101 -20.24 4.66 9.67
CA LEU A 101 -20.50 5.74 10.63
C LEU A 101 -21.83 6.42 10.33
#